data_AF-A0A9D5S374-F1
#
_entry.id   AF-A0A9D5S374-F1
#
_cell.length_a   1.000
_cell.length_b   1.000
_cell.length_c   1.000
_cell.angle_alpha   90.00
_cell.angle_beta   90.00
_cell.angle_gamma   90.00
#
_symmetry.space_group_name_H-M   'P 1'
#
loop_
_entity.id
_entity.type
_entity.pdbx_description
1 polymer ?
#
loop_
_entity_poly.entity_id
_entity_poly.type
_entity_poly.pdbx_seq_one_letter_code
_entity_poly.pdbx_strand_id
1 'polypeptide(L)'
;MTERYTIFSEAGDEYRLQFTTDRSNIIADRILDHLLQDGIEVVEVGLGHVGSTNVTSHRVLQQIEECIADFMTRNPNAILSYMCDFINLVPSNKKITVQEYRSRMFSAMFKRYMSQHHIVDIYDDEIKIDGVAETFYFHVIYHKMHEQYAKMIADGHHEDFDKPE
;
A
#
# COMPACT_ATOMS: atom_id res chain seq x y z
N MET A 1 3.85 -15.96 -4.32
CA MET A 1 4.68 -15.18 -5.26
C MET A 1 5.49 -14.15 -4.49
N THR A 2 6.73 -13.88 -4.91
CA THR A 2 7.51 -12.74 -4.40
C THR A 2 8.28 -12.07 -5.53
N GLU A 3 8.02 -10.79 -5.80
CA GLU A 3 8.77 -9.95 -6.75
C GLU A 3 9.53 -8.85 -5.98
N ARG A 4 10.73 -8.48 -6.44
CA ARG A 4 11.54 -7.42 -5.82
C ARG A 4 12.10 -6.49 -6.87
N TYR A 5 12.04 -5.20 -6.58
CA TYR A 5 12.58 -4.12 -7.39
C TYR A 5 13.52 -3.28 -6.55
N THR A 6 14.62 -2.85 -7.17
CA THR A 6 15.57 -1.94 -6.55
C THR A 6 15.65 -0.67 -7.37
N ILE A 7 15.40 0.46 -6.72
CA ILE A 7 15.50 1.80 -7.28
C ILE A 7 16.66 2.51 -6.60
N PHE A 8 17.52 3.16 -7.38
CA PHE A 8 18.64 3.94 -6.84
C PHE A 8 18.39 5.42 -7.05
N SER A 9 18.62 6.21 -6.01
CA SER A 9 18.68 7.66 -6.14
C SER A 9 20.01 8.11 -6.76
N GLU A 10 20.05 9.36 -7.22
CA GLU A 10 21.28 9.99 -7.72
C GLU A 10 22.36 10.13 -6.63
N ALA A 11 21.95 10.15 -5.36
CA ALA A 11 22.85 10.18 -4.20
C ALA A 11 23.36 8.79 -3.78
N GLY A 12 22.93 7.73 -4.46
CA GLY A 12 23.33 6.34 -4.18
C GLY A 12 22.47 5.63 -3.14
N ASP A 13 21.43 6.26 -2.59
CA ASP A 13 20.48 5.58 -1.71
C ASP A 13 19.68 4.51 -2.48
N GLU A 14 19.46 3.37 -1.83
CA GLU A 14 18.75 2.21 -2.37
C GLU A 14 17.34 2.11 -1.80
N TYR A 15 16.35 1.92 -2.68
CA TYR A 15 14.95 1.72 -2.33
C TYR A 15 14.53 0.33 -2.81
N ARG A 16 14.14 -0.53 -1.88
CA ARG A 16 13.76 -1.92 -2.12
C ARG A 16 12.25 -2.03 -2.03
N LEU A 17 11.60 -2.18 -3.18
CA LEU A 17 10.18 -2.46 -3.28
C LEU A 17 9.98 -3.97 -3.38
N GLN A 18 9.11 -4.52 -2.56
CA GLN A 18 8.78 -5.94 -2.52
C GLN A 18 7.27 -6.11 -2.69
N PHE A 19 6.89 -7.05 -3.55
CA PHE A 19 5.52 -7.54 -3.70
C PHE A 19 5.53 -9.00 -3.23
N THR A 20 4.73 -9.36 -2.24
CA THR A 20 4.71 -10.73 -1.73
C THR A 20 3.32 -11.21 -1.37
N THR A 21 3.02 -12.48 -1.64
CA THR A 21 1.81 -13.16 -1.15
C THR A 21 2.10 -13.94 0.14
N ASP A 22 3.29 -13.78 0.72
CA ASP A 22 3.61 -14.35 2.01
C ASP A 22 2.75 -13.68 3.06
N ARG A 23 2.09 -14.47 3.90
CA ARG A 23 1.10 -13.96 4.86
C ARG A 23 1.81 -13.28 6.04
N SER A 24 1.66 -11.96 6.17
CA SER A 24 2.19 -11.21 7.32
C SER A 24 1.22 -11.13 8.51
N ASN A 25 0.04 -11.75 8.39
CA ASN A 25 -1.10 -11.61 9.30
C ASN A 25 -1.72 -10.20 9.34
N ILE A 26 -1.41 -9.32 8.37
CA ILE A 26 -2.12 -8.04 8.23
C ILE A 26 -3.61 -8.30 7.92
N ILE A 27 -3.88 -9.20 6.97
CA ILE A 27 -5.23 -9.63 6.59
C ILE A 27 -5.47 -11.04 7.12
N ALA A 28 -6.65 -11.28 7.70
CA ALA A 28 -6.99 -12.58 8.26
C ALA A 28 -6.98 -13.70 7.21
N ASP A 29 -6.43 -14.86 7.58
CA ASP A 29 -6.31 -16.04 6.71
C ASP A 29 -7.63 -16.44 6.06
N ARG A 30 -8.75 -16.36 6.79
CA ARG A 30 -10.09 -16.68 6.26
C ARG A 30 -10.47 -15.84 5.03
N ILE A 31 -10.05 -14.58 5.00
CA ILE A 31 -10.33 -13.65 3.90
C ILE A 31 -9.42 -13.98 2.73
N LEU A 32 -8.12 -14.16 3.01
CA LEU A 32 -7.13 -14.55 2.01
C LEU A 32 -7.49 -15.87 1.32
N ASP A 33 -7.95 -16.87 2.08
CA ASP A 33 -8.38 -18.16 1.57
C ASP A 33 -9.63 -18.05 0.70
N HIS A 34 -10.58 -17.18 1.07
CA HIS A 34 -11.79 -16.93 0.27
C HIS A 34 -11.45 -16.25 -1.07
N LEU A 35 -10.62 -15.21 -1.03
CA LEU A 35 -10.17 -14.49 -2.23
C LEU A 35 -9.40 -15.42 -3.18
N LEU A 36 -8.55 -16.29 -2.63
CA LEU A 36 -7.80 -17.25 -3.44
C LEU A 36 -8.72 -18.27 -4.13
N GLN A 37 -9.83 -18.68 -3.51
CA GLN A 37 -10.82 -19.55 -4.14
C GLN A 37 -11.49 -18.88 -5.35
N ASP A 38 -11.65 -17.56 -5.30
CA ASP A 38 -12.18 -16.74 -6.40
C ASP A 38 -11.09 -16.34 -7.42
N GLY A 39 -9.86 -16.85 -7.26
CA GLY A 39 -8.74 -16.58 -8.15
C GLY A 39 -8.12 -15.20 -7.99
N ILE A 40 -8.35 -14.55 -6.83
CA ILE A 40 -7.80 -13.24 -6.48
C ILE A 40 -6.59 -13.41 -5.58
N GLU A 41 -5.48 -12.80 -5.99
CA GLU A 41 -4.23 -12.81 -5.21
C GLU A 41 -4.10 -11.51 -4.42
N VAL A 42 -4.04 -11.61 -3.10
CA VAL A 42 -3.66 -10.47 -2.26
C VAL A 42 -2.14 -10.42 -2.12
N VAL A 43 -1.58 -9.28 -2.47
CA VAL A 43 -0.14 -9.05 -2.54
C VAL A 43 0.21 -7.91 -1.61
N GLU A 44 1.01 -8.20 -0.60
CA GLU A 44 1.54 -7.18 0.31
C GLU A 44 2.69 -6.43 -0.36
N VAL A 45 2.67 -5.10 -0.21
CA VAL A 45 3.71 -4.21 -0.73
C VAL A 45 4.56 -3.70 0.43
N GLY A 46 5.85 -4.05 0.39
CA GLY A 46 6.86 -3.54 1.31
C GLY A 46 7.79 -2.55 0.61
N LEU A 47 8.08 -1.43 1.25
CA LEU A 47 9.08 -0.47 0.78
C LEU A 47 10.13 -0.26 1.88
N GLY A 48 11.38 -0.66 1.59
CA GLY A 48 12.53 -0.41 2.44
C GLY A 48 13.46 0.63 1.82
N HIS A 49 14.02 1.50 2.66
CA HIS A 49 15.07 2.44 2.27
C HIS A 49 16.38 2.03 2.95
N VAL A 50 17.40 1.77 2.14
CA VAL A 50 18.75 1.41 2.57
C VAL A 50 19.70 2.48 2.06
N GLY A 51 20.18 3.33 2.96
CA GLY A 51 21.03 4.44 2.57
C GLY A 51 21.14 5.49 3.67
N SER A 52 21.49 6.70 3.24
CA SER A 52 21.61 7.87 4.09
C SER A 52 20.23 8.45 4.47
N THR A 53 20.20 9.48 5.31
CA THR A 53 18.97 10.18 5.73
C THR A 53 18.50 11.23 4.71
N ASN A 54 18.87 11.09 3.44
CA ASN A 54 18.47 12.04 2.41
C ASN A 54 16.95 12.02 2.21
N VAL A 55 16.40 13.18 1.85
CA VAL A 55 15.01 13.28 1.43
C VAL A 55 14.84 12.54 0.10
N THR A 56 13.85 11.64 0.03
CA THR A 56 13.49 10.93 -1.20
C THR A 56 13.07 11.93 -2.28
N SER A 57 13.75 11.89 -3.42
CA SER A 57 13.46 12.81 -4.53
C SER A 57 12.16 12.44 -5.24
N HIS A 58 11.52 13.44 -5.86
CA HIS A 58 10.33 13.21 -6.69
C HIS A 58 10.54 12.17 -7.79
N ARG A 59 11.76 12.08 -8.34
CA ARG A 59 12.11 11.09 -9.36
C ARG A 59 12.00 9.66 -8.82
N VAL A 60 12.57 9.38 -7.64
CA VAL A 60 12.49 8.06 -7.01
C VAL A 60 11.04 7.72 -6.68
N LEU A 61 10.30 8.68 -6.13
CA LEU A 61 8.88 8.53 -5.83
C LEU A 61 8.07 8.15 -7.08
N GLN A 62 8.31 8.81 -8.21
CA GLN A 62 7.66 8.49 -9.48
C GLN A 62 8.01 7.09 -9.98
N GLN A 63 9.26 6.63 -9.80
CA GLN A 63 9.66 5.27 -10.16
C GLN A 63 8.97 4.21 -9.29
N ILE A 64 8.70 4.51 -8.02
CA ILE A 64 7.93 3.63 -7.14
C ILE A 64 6.48 3.53 -7.65
N GLU A 65 5.86 4.66 -7.99
CA GLU A 65 4.50 4.70 -8.56
C GLU A 65 4.42 3.90 -9.87
N GLU A 66 5.41 4.06 -10.75
CA GLU A 66 5.54 3.30 -12.00
C GLU A 66 5.64 1.80 -11.75
N CYS A 67 6.49 1.36 -10.81
CA CYS A 67 6.60 -0.06 -10.47
C CYS A 67 5.27 -0.66 -9.98
N ILE A 68 4.51 0.09 -9.19
CA ILE A 68 3.21 -0.34 -8.66
C ILE A 68 2.17 -0.39 -9.79
N ALA A 69 2.12 0.63 -10.64
CA ALA A 69 1.22 0.68 -11.80
C ALA A 69 1.48 -0.47 -12.79
N ASP A 70 2.76 -0.72 -13.10
CA ASP A 70 3.18 -1.80 -13.98
C ASP A 70 2.86 -3.17 -13.40
N PHE A 71 3.04 -3.34 -12.09
CA PHE A 71 2.65 -4.57 -11.40
C PHE A 71 1.15 -4.82 -11.54
N MET A 72 0.32 -3.82 -11.26
CA MET A 72 -1.14 -3.93 -11.37
C MET A 72 -1.59 -4.23 -12.80
N THR A 73 -0.94 -3.61 -13.79
CA THR A 73 -1.25 -3.83 -15.21
C THR A 73 -0.93 -5.26 -15.65
N ARG A 74 0.16 -5.84 -15.17
CA ARG A 74 0.55 -7.23 -15.48
C ARG A 74 -0.28 -8.28 -14.72
N ASN A 75 -0.82 -7.91 -13.57
CA ASN A 75 -1.52 -8.83 -12.66
C ASN A 75 -2.97 -8.36 -12.44
N PRO A 76 -3.87 -8.57 -13.42
CA PRO A 76 -5.24 -8.05 -13.36
C PRO A 76 -6.10 -8.66 -12.25
N ASN A 77 -5.69 -9.80 -11.69
CA ASN A 77 -6.37 -10.48 -10.59
C ASN A 77 -5.70 -10.24 -9.22
N ALA A 78 -4.75 -9.30 -9.15
CA ALA A 78 -4.12 -8.94 -7.90
C ALA A 78 -4.86 -7.79 -7.19
N ILE A 79 -4.84 -7.84 -5.86
CA ILE A 79 -5.13 -6.70 -4.98
C ILE A 79 -3.86 -6.45 -4.17
N LEU A 80 -3.31 -5.24 -4.27
CA LEU A 80 -2.19 -4.86 -3.43
C LEU A 80 -2.69 -4.40 -2.08
N SER A 81 -1.97 -4.73 -1.01
CA SER A 81 -2.21 -4.20 0.33
C SER A 81 -0.93 -3.63 0.92
N TYR A 82 -1.02 -2.51 1.62
CA TYR A 82 0.13 -1.93 2.32
C TYR A 82 -0.29 -1.06 3.50
N MET A 83 0.68 -0.81 4.38
CA MET A 83 0.56 0.12 5.49
C MET A 83 1.87 0.92 5.59
N CYS A 84 1.77 2.23 5.75
CA CYS A 84 2.93 3.09 5.93
C CYS A 84 3.51 2.95 7.35
N ASP A 85 4.83 3.07 7.50
CA ASP A 85 5.49 3.06 8.81
C ASP A 85 5.24 4.36 9.59
N PHE A 86 5.45 4.29 10.91
CA PHE A 86 5.31 5.39 11.87
C PHE A 86 6.64 5.83 12.49
N ILE A 87 7.78 5.33 11.99
CA ILE A 87 9.07 5.37 12.68
C ILE A 87 9.75 6.73 12.49
N ASN A 88 9.98 7.12 11.24
CA ASN A 88 10.77 8.32 10.95
C ASN A 88 9.90 9.57 10.95
N LEU A 89 10.35 10.65 11.60
CA LEU A 89 9.64 11.92 11.65
C LEU A 89 9.40 12.48 10.24
N VAL A 90 8.25 13.11 10.05
CA VAL A 90 7.88 13.81 8.81
C VAL A 90 7.87 15.32 9.04
N PRO A 91 8.19 16.13 8.01
CA PRO A 91 8.15 17.59 8.11
C PRO A 91 6.69 18.08 8.07
N SER A 92 5.94 17.84 9.14
CA SER A 92 4.54 18.26 9.27
C SER A 92 4.35 19.19 10.47
N ASN A 93 3.76 20.36 10.21
CA ASN A 93 3.30 21.28 11.26
C ASN A 93 1.84 21.01 11.69
N LYS A 94 1.20 19.97 11.13
CA LYS A 94 -0.18 19.60 11.42
C LYS A 94 -0.23 18.58 12.56
N LYS A 95 -1.30 18.61 13.35
CA LYS A 95 -1.63 17.58 14.36
C LYS A 95 -2.13 16.29 13.70
N ILE A 96 -1.31 15.67 12.86
CA ILE A 96 -1.58 14.38 12.22
C ILE A 96 -0.42 13.43 12.53
N THR A 97 -0.68 12.13 12.54
CA THR A 97 0.38 11.14 12.81
C THR A 97 1.34 11.06 11.62
N VAL A 98 2.54 10.54 11.86
CA VAL A 98 3.52 10.23 10.81
C VAL A 98 2.91 9.32 9.75
N GLN A 99 2.17 8.30 10.19
CA GLN A 99 1.51 7.36 9.30
C GLN A 99 0.43 8.04 8.44
N GLU A 100 -0.46 8.84 9.04
CA GLU A 100 -1.52 9.57 8.33
C GLU A 100 -0.95 10.54 7.29
N TYR A 101 0.17 11.21 7.61
CA TYR A 101 0.85 12.07 6.65
C TYR A 101 1.31 11.26 5.43
N ARG A 102 1.93 10.10 5.64
CA ARG A 102 2.46 9.26 4.56
C ARG A 102 1.37 8.60 3.75
N SER A 103 0.31 8.10 4.40
CA SER A 103 -0.85 7.49 3.75
C SER A 103 -1.44 8.49 2.74
N ARG A 104 -1.75 9.71 3.19
CA ARG A 104 -2.26 10.79 2.35
C ARG A 104 -1.30 11.24 1.26
N MET A 105 -0.01 11.34 1.59
CA MET A 105 1.00 11.75 0.62
C MET A 105 1.08 10.73 -0.51
N PHE A 106 1.16 9.44 -0.18
CA PHE A 106 1.26 8.37 -1.16
C PHE A 106 -0.01 8.28 -2.01
N SER A 107 -1.20 8.27 -1.43
CA SER A 107 -2.45 8.23 -2.20
C SER A 107 -2.61 9.42 -3.13
N ALA A 108 -2.25 10.63 -2.67
CA ALA A 108 -2.31 11.83 -3.51
C ALA A 108 -1.33 11.75 -4.69
N MET A 109 -0.13 11.20 -4.45
CA MET A 109 0.84 10.95 -5.49
C MET A 109 0.31 9.90 -6.47
N PHE A 110 -0.04 8.70 -6.00
CA PHE A 110 -0.46 7.60 -6.84
C PHE A 110 -1.66 7.98 -7.72
N LYS A 111 -2.66 8.66 -7.14
CA LYS A 111 -3.80 9.20 -7.89
C LYS A 111 -3.38 10.18 -8.99
N ARG A 112 -2.39 11.04 -8.74
CA ARG A 112 -1.84 11.95 -9.74
C ARG A 112 -1.13 11.17 -10.85
N TYR A 113 -0.34 10.16 -10.51
CA TYR A 113 0.32 9.30 -11.50
C TYR A 113 -0.73 8.62 -12.40
N MET A 114 -1.74 7.95 -11.82
CA MET A 114 -2.82 7.30 -12.57
C MET A 114 -3.50 8.28 -13.54
N SER A 115 -3.81 9.49 -13.07
CA SER A 115 -4.42 10.54 -13.90
C SER A 115 -3.50 11.01 -15.03
N GLN A 116 -2.19 11.17 -14.80
CA GLN A 116 -1.23 11.61 -15.82
C GLN A 116 -1.04 10.56 -16.91
N HIS A 117 -1.12 9.28 -16.54
CA HIS A 117 -0.94 8.14 -17.43
C HIS A 117 -2.27 7.60 -18.01
N HIS A 118 -3.40 8.27 -17.75
CA HIS A 118 -4.74 7.89 -18.21
C HIS A 118 -5.18 6.47 -17.80
N ILE A 119 -4.72 6.02 -16.64
CA ILE A 119 -5.16 4.76 -16.03
C ILE A 119 -6.42 5.07 -15.22
N VAL A 120 -7.53 4.41 -15.55
CA VAL A 120 -8.88 4.78 -15.05
C VAL A 120 -9.60 3.67 -14.29
N ASP A 121 -9.03 2.48 -14.27
CA ASP A 121 -9.63 1.27 -13.70
C ASP A 121 -8.89 0.76 -12.46
N ILE A 122 -7.80 1.41 -12.05
CA ILE A 122 -7.07 1.11 -10.82
C ILE A 122 -7.40 2.16 -9.75
N TYR A 123 -7.78 1.69 -8.56
CA TYR A 123 -8.20 2.49 -7.42
C TYR A 123 -7.28 2.21 -6.22
N ASP A 124 -7.08 3.21 -5.36
CA ASP A 124 -6.37 3.12 -4.09
C ASP A 124 -7.33 3.61 -3.00
N ASP A 125 -7.82 2.67 -2.19
CA ASP A 125 -8.73 2.95 -1.09
C ASP A 125 -7.99 2.84 0.25
N GLU A 126 -8.25 3.81 1.12
CA GLU A 126 -7.77 3.86 2.49
C GLU A 126 -8.80 3.21 3.43
N ILE A 127 -8.33 2.28 4.26
CA ILE A 127 -9.07 1.62 5.33
C ILE A 127 -8.57 2.19 6.65
N LYS A 128 -9.44 2.93 7.33
CA LYS A 128 -9.14 3.59 8.61
C LYS A 128 -9.60 2.71 9.76
N ILE A 129 -8.66 2.27 10.60
CA ILE A 129 -8.93 1.45 11.79
C ILE A 129 -8.66 2.28 13.04
N ASP A 130 -9.66 2.47 13.89
CA ASP A 130 -9.49 3.20 15.16
C ASP A 130 -8.99 2.24 16.25
N GLY A 131 -7.67 2.13 16.37
CA GLY A 131 -7.05 1.36 17.44
C GLY A 131 -7.18 2.03 18.82
N VAL A 132 -6.85 1.27 19.87
CA VAL A 132 -6.99 1.72 21.27
C VAL A 132 -6.16 2.99 21.57
N ALA A 133 -4.95 3.07 21.02
CA ALA A 133 -4.02 4.18 21.26
C ALA A 133 -3.94 5.17 20.09
N GLU A 134 -4.08 4.69 18.85
CA GLU A 134 -3.98 5.49 17.64
C GLU A 134 -4.78 4.87 16.49
N THR A 135 -5.14 5.73 15.53
CA THR A 135 -5.75 5.31 14.27
C THR A 135 -4.68 4.79 13.31
N PHE A 136 -4.95 3.62 12.71
CA PHE A 136 -4.15 3.03 11.65
C PHE A 136 -4.77 3.25 10.27
N TYR A 137 -3.91 3.41 9.26
CA TYR A 137 -4.29 3.64 7.87
C TYR A 137 -3.69 2.53 6.99
N PHE A 138 -4.55 1.59 6.60
CA PHE A 138 -4.23 0.53 5.64
C PHE A 138 -4.71 0.94 4.26
N HIS A 139 -4.10 0.37 3.23
CA HIS A 139 -4.49 0.65 1.86
C HIS A 139 -4.68 -0.62 1.07
N VAL A 140 -5.63 -0.57 0.15
CA VAL A 140 -5.84 -1.58 -0.88
C VAL A 140 -5.84 -0.93 -2.25
N ILE A 141 -4.97 -1.40 -3.14
CA ILE A 141 -4.95 -1.00 -4.56
C ILE A 141 -5.52 -2.13 -5.39
N TYR A 142 -6.55 -1.85 -6.18
CA TYR A 142 -7.32 -2.88 -6.88
C TYR A 142 -7.84 -2.38 -8.23
N HIS A 143 -8.08 -3.32 -9.13
CA HIS A 143 -8.84 -3.06 -10.35
C HIS A 143 -10.32 -2.91 -10.02
N LYS A 144 -11.04 -2.00 -10.68
CA LYS A 144 -12.46 -1.68 -10.43
C LYS A 144 -13.35 -2.91 -10.37
N MET A 145 -13.09 -3.91 -11.21
CA MET A 145 -13.86 -5.16 -11.24
C MET A 145 -13.77 -5.96 -9.91
N HIS A 146 -12.74 -5.70 -9.10
CA HIS A 146 -12.48 -6.33 -7.81
C HIS A 146 -12.91 -5.47 -6.61
N GLU A 147 -13.68 -4.40 -6.83
CA GLU A 147 -14.15 -3.49 -5.77
C GLU A 147 -14.86 -4.24 -4.62
N GLN A 148 -15.62 -5.28 -4.94
CA GLN A 148 -16.30 -6.10 -3.93
C GLN A 148 -15.33 -6.83 -3.00
N TYR A 149 -14.17 -7.25 -3.51
CA TYR A 149 -13.13 -7.95 -2.75
C TYR A 149 -12.33 -6.98 -1.89
N ALA A 150 -12.04 -5.78 -2.42
CA ALA A 150 -11.43 -4.71 -1.63
C ALA A 150 -12.30 -4.33 -0.41
N LYS A 151 -13.63 -4.24 -0.60
CA LYS A 151 -14.58 -4.03 0.51
C LYS A 151 -14.57 -5.16 1.53
N MET A 152 -14.50 -6.41 1.07
CA MET A 152 -14.39 -7.57 1.96
C MET A 152 -13.14 -7.53 2.84
N ILE A 153 -12.00 -7.10 2.30
CA ILE A 153 -10.77 -6.88 3.08
C ILE A 153 -10.99 -5.79 4.13
N ALA A 154 -11.60 -4.67 3.74
CA ALA A 154 -11.90 -3.56 4.65
C ALA A 154 -12.84 -3.98 5.79
N ASP A 155 -13.94 -4.66 5.47
CA ASP A 155 -14.92 -5.15 6.45
C ASP A 155 -14.26 -6.15 7.41
N GLY A 156 -13.41 -7.04 6.89
CA GLY A 156 -12.68 -8.01 7.70
C GLY A 156 -11.70 -7.37 8.69
N HIS A 157 -11.02 -6.29 8.30
CA HIS A 157 -10.21 -5.50 9.21
C HIS A 157 -11.05 -4.92 10.36
N HIS A 158 -12.21 -4.32 10.06
CA HIS A 158 -13.11 -3.81 11.10
C HIS A 158 -13.59 -4.93 12.04
N GLU A 159 -13.98 -6.08 11.50
CA GLU A 159 -14.41 -7.22 12.31
C GLU A 159 -13.33 -7.76 13.26
N ASP A 160 -12.05 -7.64 12.91
CA ASP A 160 -10.96 -8.16 13.72
C ASP A 160 -10.43 -7.15 14.75
N PHE A 161 -10.51 -5.85 14.45
CA PHE A 161 -10.03 -4.78 15.34
C PHE A 161 -11.12 -4.14 16.21
N ASP A 162 -12.39 -4.19 15.82
CA ASP A 162 -13.50 -3.59 16.59
C ASP A 162 -14.11 -4.54 17.64
N LYS A 163 -13.54 -5.74 17.82
CA LYS A 163 -13.98 -6.67 18.87
C LYS A 163 -13.59 -6.13 20.25
N PRO A 164 -14.54 -5.87 21.18
CA PRO A 164 -14.20 -5.57 22.55
C PRO A 164 -13.52 -6.80 23.19
N GLU A 165 -12.41 -6.56 23.90
CA GLU A 165 -11.77 -7.56 24.79
C GLU A 165 -12.75 -8.12 25.84
#